data_AF-A0A821CFI7-F1
#
_entry.id   AF-A0A821CFI7-F1
#
_cell.length_a   1.000
_cell.length_b   1.000
_cell.length_c   1.000
_cell.angle_alpha   90.00
_cell.angle_beta   90.00
_cell.angle_gamma   90.00
#
_symmetry.space_group_name_H-M   'P 1'
#
loop_
_entity.id
_entity.type
_entity.pdbx_description
1 polymer ?
#
loop_
_entity_poly.entity_id
_entity_poly.type
_entity_poly.pdbx_seq_one_letter_code
_entity_poly.pdbx_strand_id
1 'polypeptide(L)'
;MFIFIFLFLLISVTDTSPILSRTSSPPLLLLISFDGFRWDYPDIYNLPNFNSLRKRGVRVKHIDNSFATVTFPSHFTIVTGLYEETHGIVANTIYDPILKAVATVETMNDTKWWSQNPYTQPIWISNQLANDSTQRRSGVIAWPGSDTLINGYLPIKYETFQFDRSFDSVLKQILSWFREPIDTRINFGAVYHSQPDVTGHAYGPISSEMNQTLKECDDYVGLLLKLIDDDEYLKANLNVIITSDHGMHEVTKNHNIILEQYVDKSLFSAYGGRSFVNIFVHNKSDIDRLYANLSVIQNCEVYKKSQIPNEYHYKSNVRIGDILIIGKVGYEIAVSSNTSSNLLGDHGYDNRAESMHPIFYGFGPAFRCNLLAEPFRNVDIYPLMSYILHLNQRKTNGSLDNVKDILIDFTPSNLSKFLMMIFIILVMVMAFIYTMCACRHSRKLIYVEPKNVPPQYRLLSNNEGSTNNLIVSESEDEQEIH
;
A
#
# COMPACT_ATOMS: atom_id res chain seq x y z
N MET A 1 21.36 -13.41 39.13
CA MET A 1 21.36 -11.96 38.85
C MET A 1 22.50 -11.53 37.91
N PHE A 2 23.72 -12.06 38.04
CA PHE A 2 24.85 -11.70 37.17
C PHE A 2 24.77 -12.17 35.70
N ILE A 3 24.04 -13.24 35.40
CA ILE A 3 23.85 -13.72 34.00
C ILE A 3 22.94 -12.80 33.18
N PHE A 4 21.99 -12.11 33.82
CA PHE A 4 21.07 -11.19 33.15
C PHE A 4 21.75 -9.87 32.72
N ILE A 5 22.77 -9.43 33.45
CA ILE A 5 23.51 -8.19 33.15
C ILE A 5 24.44 -8.40 31.95
N PHE A 6 25.03 -9.60 31.80
CA PHE A 6 25.88 -9.93 30.65
C PHE A 6 25.07 -10.11 29.34
N LEU A 7 23.83 -10.61 29.41
CA LEU A 7 22.94 -10.70 28.24
C LEU A 7 22.44 -9.31 27.78
N PHE A 8 22.16 -8.39 28.71
CA PHE A 8 21.75 -7.02 28.36
C PHE A 8 22.89 -6.21 27.70
N LEU A 9 24.14 -6.45 28.09
CA LEU A 9 25.31 -5.80 27.48
C LEU A 9 25.64 -6.34 26.08
N LEU A 10 25.23 -7.57 25.72
CA LEU A 10 25.41 -8.11 24.38
C LEU A 10 24.33 -7.64 23.38
N ILE A 11 23.15 -7.22 23.87
CA ILE A 11 22.07 -6.68 23.04
C ILE A 11 22.27 -5.17 22.77
N SER A 12 23.08 -4.47 23.56
CA SER A 12 23.34 -3.03 23.42
C SER A 12 24.51 -2.69 22.47
N VAL A 13 25.10 -3.68 21.79
CA VAL A 13 26.20 -3.47 20.83
C VAL A 13 25.88 -4.09 19.46
N THR A 14 24.73 -3.76 18.88
CA THR A 14 24.50 -3.82 17.42
C THR A 14 23.39 -2.85 17.01
N ASP A 15 23.50 -1.59 17.40
CA ASP A 15 22.78 -0.52 16.69
C ASP A 15 23.78 0.18 15.76
N THR A 16 24.44 -0.62 14.94
CA THR A 16 25.15 -0.11 13.77
C THR A 16 24.10 0.01 12.67
N SER A 17 23.39 1.14 12.62
CA SER A 17 22.72 1.54 11.39
C SER A 17 23.72 1.34 10.25
N PRO A 18 23.36 0.64 9.15
CA PRO A 18 24.30 0.40 8.07
C PRO A 18 24.84 1.74 7.60
N ILE A 19 26.13 1.98 7.83
CA ILE A 19 26.85 3.09 7.22
C ILE A 19 26.92 2.72 5.75
N LEU A 20 25.92 3.16 4.99
CA LEU A 20 25.92 3.10 3.54
C LEU A 20 27.22 3.71 3.06
N SER A 21 28.09 2.84 2.55
CA SER A 21 29.32 3.20 1.84
C SER A 21 28.91 4.15 0.70
N ARG A 22 29.09 5.46 0.90
CA ARG A 22 28.77 6.47 -0.11
C ARG A 22 29.73 6.26 -1.28
N THR A 23 29.22 5.64 -2.34
CA THR A 23 29.86 5.61 -3.65
C THR A 23 30.06 7.05 -4.14
N SER A 24 31.07 7.29 -4.97
CA SER A 24 31.34 8.61 -5.56
C SER A 24 30.25 9.07 -6.54
N SER A 25 29.37 8.15 -6.99
CA SER A 25 28.21 8.43 -7.84
C SER A 25 26.89 8.16 -7.11
N PRO A 26 25.84 8.95 -7.36
CA PRO A 26 24.53 8.74 -6.76
C PRO A 26 23.89 7.44 -7.26
N PRO A 27 23.10 6.72 -6.44
CA PRO A 27 22.37 5.53 -6.86
C PRO A 27 21.42 5.82 -8.03
N LEU A 28 21.22 4.81 -8.87
CA LEU A 28 20.30 4.89 -10.02
C LEU A 28 18.97 4.21 -9.67
N LEU A 29 17.86 4.89 -9.95
CA LEU A 29 16.52 4.34 -9.76
C LEU A 29 15.58 4.76 -10.89
N LEU A 30 14.94 3.79 -11.53
CA LEU A 30 13.87 3.97 -12.50
C LEU A 30 12.54 3.50 -11.91
N LEU A 31 11.53 4.37 -11.90
CA LEU A 31 10.15 4.08 -11.55
C LEU A 31 9.31 3.97 -12.83
N ILE A 32 8.56 2.89 -12.98
CA ILE A 32 7.68 2.63 -14.11
C ILE A 32 6.28 2.36 -13.58
N SER A 33 5.29 3.08 -14.09
CA SER A 33 3.88 2.81 -13.81
C SER A 33 3.17 2.33 -15.08
N PHE A 34 2.48 1.20 -14.97
CA PHE A 34 1.47 0.75 -15.94
C PHE A 34 0.09 1.03 -15.34
N ASP A 35 -0.65 1.99 -15.90
CA ASP A 35 -1.95 2.44 -15.37
C ASP A 35 -2.97 1.29 -15.32
N GLY A 36 -3.69 1.14 -14.20
CA GLY A 36 -4.75 0.14 -14.06
C GLY A 36 -4.30 -1.33 -14.08
N PHE A 37 -3.02 -1.61 -13.83
CA PHE A 37 -2.45 -2.94 -13.83
C PHE A 37 -2.72 -3.67 -12.50
N ARG A 38 -3.82 -4.42 -12.49
CA ARG A 38 -4.30 -5.21 -11.34
C ARG A 38 -3.33 -6.32 -10.94
N TRP A 39 -3.24 -6.56 -9.63
CA TRP A 39 -2.25 -7.44 -9.00
C TRP A 39 -2.20 -8.90 -9.52
N ASP A 40 -3.33 -9.42 -10.00
CA ASP A 40 -3.54 -10.80 -10.43
C ASP A 40 -3.33 -11.02 -11.94
N TYR A 41 -3.28 -9.95 -12.74
CA TYR A 41 -3.09 -10.03 -14.18
C TYR A 41 -1.85 -10.83 -14.62
N PRO A 42 -0.67 -10.72 -13.97
CA PRO A 42 0.49 -11.50 -14.38
C PRO A 42 0.27 -13.02 -14.33
N ASP A 43 -0.54 -13.48 -13.35
CA ASP A 43 -0.83 -14.89 -13.17
C ASP A 43 -2.00 -15.34 -14.06
N ILE A 44 -3.09 -14.56 -14.13
CA ILE A 44 -4.27 -14.89 -14.94
C ILE A 44 -3.93 -14.98 -16.44
N TYR A 45 -3.10 -14.06 -16.93
CA TYR A 45 -2.73 -13.99 -18.34
C TYR A 45 -1.39 -14.68 -18.65
N ASN A 46 -0.76 -15.30 -17.64
CA ASN A 46 0.51 -16.01 -17.75
C ASN A 46 1.59 -15.18 -18.47
N LEU A 47 1.92 -14.02 -17.90
CA LEU A 47 2.84 -13.04 -18.49
C LEU A 47 4.31 -13.45 -18.21
N PRO A 48 5.06 -13.98 -19.20
CA PRO A 48 6.36 -14.61 -18.94
C PRO A 48 7.44 -13.63 -18.47
N ASN A 49 7.49 -12.39 -18.97
CA ASN A 49 8.51 -11.43 -18.55
C ASN A 49 8.25 -10.94 -17.12
N PHE A 50 7.00 -10.64 -16.74
CA PHE A 50 6.63 -10.37 -15.35
C PHE A 50 6.91 -11.57 -14.43
N ASN A 51 6.66 -12.80 -14.90
CA ASN A 51 7.01 -14.00 -14.14
C ASN A 51 8.52 -14.16 -13.96
N SER A 52 9.34 -13.75 -14.93
CA SER A 52 10.80 -13.76 -14.82
C SER A 52 11.30 -12.79 -13.74
N LEU A 53 10.64 -11.64 -13.55
CA LEU A 53 10.98 -10.66 -12.51
C LEU A 53 10.90 -11.26 -11.10
N ARG A 54 10.00 -12.22 -10.88
CA ARG A 54 9.88 -12.92 -9.59
C ARG A 54 11.19 -13.59 -9.17
N LYS A 55 11.96 -14.08 -10.14
CA LYS A 55 13.27 -14.72 -9.90
C LYS A 55 14.39 -13.70 -9.79
N ARG A 56 14.33 -12.62 -10.56
CA ARG A 56 15.34 -11.55 -10.62
C ARG A 56 15.29 -10.58 -9.44
N GLY A 57 14.15 -10.45 -8.78
CA GLY A 57 13.95 -9.45 -7.74
C GLY A 57 12.86 -9.84 -6.76
N VAL A 58 12.11 -8.82 -6.36
CA VAL A 58 10.96 -8.91 -5.45
C VAL A 58 9.68 -8.74 -6.25
N ARG A 59 8.71 -9.61 -5.99
CA ARG A 59 7.30 -9.37 -6.30
C ARG A 59 6.57 -9.16 -4.98
N VAL A 60 5.71 -8.16 -4.89
CA VAL A 60 4.77 -8.03 -3.77
C VAL A 60 3.46 -8.70 -4.17
N LYS A 61 2.76 -9.36 -3.24
CA LYS A 61 1.46 -10.00 -3.53
C LYS A 61 0.48 -9.02 -4.19
N HIS A 62 0.36 -7.83 -3.61
CA HIS A 62 -0.31 -6.65 -4.15
C HIS A 62 0.07 -5.43 -3.32
N ILE A 63 -0.22 -4.23 -3.81
CA ILE A 63 -0.14 -3.00 -3.03
C ILE A 63 -1.50 -2.71 -2.39
N ASP A 64 -1.50 -2.32 -1.12
CA ASP A 64 -2.68 -1.76 -0.45
C ASP A 64 -2.79 -0.30 -0.84
N ASN A 65 -3.69 0.00 -1.77
CA ASN A 65 -3.78 1.34 -2.33
C ASN A 65 -4.35 2.34 -1.32
N SER A 66 -4.01 3.62 -1.44
CA SER A 66 -4.74 4.68 -0.74
C SER A 66 -6.09 4.94 -1.42
N PHE A 67 -7.04 5.54 -0.69
CA PHE A 67 -8.27 6.05 -1.29
C PHE A 67 -8.06 7.51 -1.69
N ALA A 68 -8.24 7.91 -2.95
CA ALA A 68 -9.02 7.24 -3.99
C ALA A 68 -8.16 6.48 -5.00
N THR A 69 -8.62 5.29 -5.41
CA THR A 69 -7.95 4.42 -6.39
C THR A 69 -8.20 4.90 -7.83
N VAL A 70 -7.82 6.15 -8.10
CA VAL A 70 -7.90 6.82 -9.42
C VAL A 70 -6.56 7.48 -9.73
N THR A 71 -6.32 7.69 -11.03
CA THR A 71 -4.99 7.94 -11.59
C THR A 71 -4.17 9.04 -10.93
N PHE A 72 -4.65 10.29 -10.95
CA PHE A 72 -3.86 11.44 -10.49
C PHE A 72 -3.56 11.37 -8.98
N PRO A 73 -4.55 11.13 -8.10
CA PRO A 73 -4.32 10.94 -6.67
C PRO A 73 -3.32 9.83 -6.34
N SER A 74 -3.53 8.64 -6.91
CA SER A 74 -2.70 7.46 -6.62
C SER A 74 -1.27 7.64 -7.12
N HIS A 75 -1.07 8.11 -8.36
CA HIS A 75 0.27 8.39 -8.89
C HIS A 75 1.00 9.47 -8.09
N PHE A 76 0.28 10.48 -7.60
CA PHE A 76 0.90 11.54 -6.79
C PHE A 76 1.22 11.07 -5.37
N THR A 77 0.40 10.18 -4.80
CA THR A 77 0.69 9.46 -3.56
C THR A 77 1.99 8.68 -3.65
N ILE A 78 2.19 7.88 -4.72
CA ILE A 78 3.41 7.07 -4.93
C ILE A 78 4.68 7.93 -4.85
N VAL A 79 4.66 9.10 -5.49
CA VAL A 79 5.85 9.96 -5.61
C VAL A 79 6.01 10.97 -4.49
N THR A 80 5.04 11.13 -3.59
CA THR A 80 5.14 12.04 -2.44
C THR A 80 5.12 11.31 -1.09
N GLY A 81 4.61 10.08 -1.04
CA GLY A 81 4.34 9.34 0.19
C GLY A 81 3.24 9.96 1.05
N LEU A 82 2.45 10.86 0.48
CA LEU A 82 1.37 11.57 1.17
C LEU A 82 0.02 11.00 0.75
N TYR A 83 -0.97 11.04 1.64
CA TYR A 83 -2.35 10.78 1.26
C TYR A 83 -2.96 11.96 0.50
N GLU A 84 -4.07 11.68 -0.17
CA GLU A 84 -4.88 12.57 -0.99
C GLU A 84 -5.31 13.82 -0.24
N GLU A 85 -5.75 13.65 1.01
CA GLU A 85 -6.14 14.78 1.85
C GLU A 85 -4.95 15.71 2.18
N THR A 86 -3.72 15.17 2.16
CA THR A 86 -2.52 15.92 2.48
C THR A 86 -1.94 16.61 1.24
N HIS A 87 -1.75 15.88 0.14
CA HIS A 87 -1.16 16.47 -1.07
C HIS A 87 -2.16 17.28 -1.91
N GLY A 88 -3.47 17.10 -1.70
CA GLY A 88 -4.52 17.95 -2.27
C GLY A 88 -5.02 17.57 -3.65
N ILE A 89 -4.55 16.45 -4.20
CA ILE A 89 -5.04 15.88 -5.47
C ILE A 89 -5.99 14.75 -5.09
N VAL A 90 -7.27 15.05 -4.97
CA VAL A 90 -8.25 14.15 -4.34
C VAL A 90 -9.10 13.36 -5.34
N ALA A 91 -9.03 13.70 -6.62
CA ALA A 91 -9.68 13.02 -7.74
C ALA A 91 -9.04 13.44 -9.07
N ASN A 92 -9.44 12.81 -10.18
CA ASN A 92 -9.07 13.24 -11.53
C ASN A 92 -9.83 14.51 -11.97
N THR A 93 -11.03 14.73 -11.41
CA THR A 93 -11.75 16.02 -11.52
C THR A 93 -11.99 16.60 -10.14
N ILE A 94 -11.39 17.77 -9.88
CA ILE A 94 -11.43 18.43 -8.56
C ILE A 94 -12.09 19.79 -8.64
N TYR A 95 -12.82 20.14 -7.59
CA TYR A 95 -13.28 21.50 -7.34
C TYR A 95 -12.64 22.03 -6.07
N ASP A 96 -12.13 23.26 -6.13
CA ASP A 96 -11.59 23.95 -4.98
C ASP A 96 -12.50 25.13 -4.61
N PRO A 97 -13.19 25.08 -3.46
CA PRO A 97 -14.15 26.12 -3.07
C PRO A 97 -13.48 27.44 -2.70
N ILE A 98 -12.18 27.44 -2.37
CA ILE A 98 -11.43 28.67 -2.07
C ILE A 98 -11.06 29.35 -3.39
N LEU A 99 -10.53 28.59 -4.35
CA LEU A 99 -10.17 29.10 -5.67
C LEU A 99 -11.40 29.36 -6.56
N LYS A 100 -12.56 28.78 -6.21
CA LYS A 100 -13.79 28.75 -7.02
C LYS A 100 -13.51 28.26 -8.45
N ALA A 101 -12.67 27.23 -8.56
CA ALA A 101 -12.19 26.71 -9.82
C ALA A 101 -12.35 25.18 -9.86
N VAL A 102 -12.50 24.66 -11.07
CA VAL A 102 -12.52 23.23 -11.38
C VAL A 102 -11.27 22.90 -12.19
N ALA A 103 -10.69 21.74 -11.95
CA ALA A 103 -9.73 21.14 -12.86
C ALA A 103 -10.16 19.73 -13.25
N THR A 104 -10.06 19.44 -14.54
CA THR A 104 -10.14 18.09 -15.12
C THR A 104 -8.74 17.61 -15.51
N VAL A 105 -8.63 16.39 -16.01
CA VAL A 105 -7.37 15.81 -16.50
C VAL A 105 -6.70 16.73 -17.53
N GLU A 106 -7.47 17.38 -18.39
CA GLU A 106 -6.96 18.27 -19.46
C GLU A 106 -6.48 19.63 -18.93
N THR A 107 -6.96 20.07 -17.76
CA THR A 107 -6.70 21.43 -17.24
C THR A 107 -5.91 21.42 -15.92
N MET A 108 -5.41 20.26 -15.48
CA MET A 108 -4.68 20.13 -14.22
C MET A 108 -3.18 20.48 -14.37
N ASN A 109 -2.77 21.21 -15.41
CA ASN A 109 -1.40 21.66 -15.64
C ASN A 109 -1.08 23.05 -15.02
N ASP A 110 -1.78 23.42 -13.94
CA ASP A 110 -1.55 24.66 -13.20
C ASP A 110 -1.02 24.35 -11.78
N THR A 111 0.08 25.01 -11.41
CA THR A 111 0.76 24.94 -10.11
C THR A 111 -0.17 25.05 -8.90
N LYS A 112 -1.27 25.81 -9.00
CA LYS A 112 -2.24 25.99 -7.89
C LYS A 112 -2.91 24.69 -7.44
N TRP A 113 -2.91 23.66 -8.28
CA TRP A 113 -3.47 22.35 -7.95
C TRP A 113 -2.49 21.50 -7.15
N TRP A 114 -1.20 21.55 -7.48
CA TRP A 114 -0.19 20.63 -6.95
C TRP A 114 0.56 21.16 -5.73
N SER A 115 0.64 22.48 -5.56
CA SER A 115 1.42 23.13 -4.50
C SER A 115 0.57 23.60 -3.32
N GLN A 116 -0.31 22.73 -2.79
CA GLN A 116 -1.19 23.11 -1.68
C GLN A 116 -0.46 23.36 -0.36
N ASN A 117 0.69 22.71 -0.14
CA ASN A 117 1.44 22.82 1.10
C ASN A 117 2.95 22.64 0.84
N PRO A 118 3.82 23.15 1.74
CA PRO A 118 5.27 23.09 1.56
C PRO A 118 5.88 21.69 1.76
N TYR A 119 5.12 20.73 2.29
CA TYR A 119 5.59 19.36 2.49
C TYR A 119 5.43 18.49 1.25
N THR A 120 4.48 18.82 0.36
CA THR A 120 4.28 18.17 -0.94
C THR A 120 5.55 18.30 -1.78
N GLN A 121 6.31 17.21 -1.85
CA GLN A 121 7.54 17.20 -2.63
C GLN A 121 7.75 15.84 -3.26
N PRO A 122 7.43 15.72 -4.56
CA PRO A 122 7.73 14.54 -5.33
C PRO A 122 9.19 14.09 -5.23
N ILE A 123 9.40 12.79 -5.42
CA ILE A 123 10.72 12.15 -5.31
C ILE A 123 11.73 12.75 -6.30
N TRP A 124 11.29 13.20 -7.49
CA TRP A 124 12.16 13.85 -8.46
C TRP A 124 12.73 15.18 -7.95
N ILE A 125 11.92 15.98 -7.23
CA ILE A 125 12.39 17.21 -6.56
C ILE A 125 13.30 16.84 -5.39
N SER A 126 12.92 15.83 -4.61
CA SER A 126 13.70 15.37 -3.46
C SER A 126 15.09 14.88 -3.83
N ASN A 127 15.21 14.18 -4.95
CA ASN A 127 16.50 13.78 -5.51
C ASN A 127 17.34 14.98 -5.98
N GLN A 128 16.73 15.96 -6.65
CA GLN A 128 17.42 17.16 -7.13
C GLN A 128 17.90 18.09 -6.01
N LEU A 129 17.14 18.16 -4.91
CA LEU A 129 17.45 19.00 -3.76
C LEU A 129 18.28 18.28 -2.68
N ALA A 130 18.76 17.06 -2.95
CA ALA A 130 19.56 16.34 -1.97
C ALA A 130 20.83 17.13 -1.68
N ASN A 131 21.05 17.45 -0.40
CA ASN A 131 22.20 18.23 0.05
C ASN A 131 23.43 17.32 0.22
N ASP A 132 23.99 16.85 -0.89
CA ASP A 132 25.26 16.14 -0.92
C ASP A 132 26.19 16.68 -2.02
N SER A 133 27.42 16.17 -2.05
CA SER A 133 28.44 16.62 -3.01
C SER A 133 28.24 16.07 -4.43
N THR A 134 27.15 15.33 -4.69
CA THR A 134 26.88 14.71 -5.99
C THR A 134 25.91 15.55 -6.81
N GLN A 135 26.14 15.62 -8.13
CA GLN A 135 25.19 16.26 -9.03
C GLN A 135 24.06 15.29 -9.33
N ARG A 136 22.89 15.51 -8.74
CA ARG A 136 21.70 14.68 -8.92
C ARG A 136 20.72 15.33 -9.89
N ARG A 137 20.14 14.52 -10.77
CA ARG A 137 19.19 14.97 -11.79
C ARG A 137 18.07 13.94 -11.92
N SER A 138 16.87 14.45 -12.12
CA SER A 138 15.68 13.64 -12.33
C SER A 138 15.15 13.84 -13.74
N GLY A 139 14.77 12.73 -14.37
CA GLY A 139 14.08 12.69 -15.66
C GLY A 139 12.70 12.09 -15.51
N VAL A 140 11.66 12.74 -16.02
CA VAL A 140 10.28 12.25 -15.87
C VAL A 140 9.52 12.30 -17.19
N ILE A 141 8.93 11.19 -17.63
CA ILE A 141 8.12 11.14 -18.85
C ILE A 141 6.68 10.83 -18.45
N ALA A 142 5.78 11.78 -18.69
CA ALA A 142 4.33 11.66 -18.57
C ALA A 142 3.75 11.38 -17.18
N TRP A 143 4.54 11.41 -16.10
CA TRP A 143 4.00 11.18 -14.74
C TRP A 143 3.07 12.34 -14.32
N PRO A 144 1.90 12.08 -13.69
CA PRO A 144 1.01 13.14 -13.20
C PRO A 144 1.73 14.16 -12.31
N GLY A 145 1.64 15.45 -12.68
CA GLY A 145 2.28 16.57 -11.98
C GLY A 145 3.73 16.84 -12.36
N SER A 146 4.31 16.07 -13.29
CA SER A 146 5.72 16.26 -13.69
C SER A 146 5.96 17.43 -14.65
N ASP A 147 4.92 17.88 -15.34
CA ASP A 147 4.93 19.00 -16.30
C ASP A 147 4.51 20.34 -15.66
N THR A 148 4.40 20.37 -14.33
CA THR A 148 3.94 21.52 -13.55
C THR A 148 4.94 21.89 -12.46
N LEU A 149 5.06 23.18 -12.16
CA LEU A 149 5.89 23.62 -11.04
C LEU A 149 5.25 23.15 -9.73
N ILE A 150 6.00 22.36 -8.95
CA ILE A 150 5.58 21.93 -7.62
C ILE A 150 6.52 22.57 -6.61
N ASN A 151 5.96 23.46 -5.80
CA ASN A 151 6.72 24.29 -4.85
C ASN A 151 7.93 25.01 -5.50
N GLY A 152 7.76 25.44 -6.75
CA GLY A 152 8.76 26.19 -7.51
C GLY A 152 9.76 25.35 -8.30
N TYR A 153 9.60 24.02 -8.35
CA TYR A 153 10.55 23.13 -9.02
C TYR A 153 9.87 22.26 -10.09
N LEU A 154 10.61 21.99 -11.15
CA LEU A 154 10.33 20.98 -12.18
C LEU A 154 11.41 19.88 -12.14
N PRO A 155 11.14 18.68 -12.68
CA PRO A 155 12.22 17.76 -13.05
C PRO A 155 13.21 18.44 -14.00
N ILE A 156 14.51 18.13 -13.90
CA ILE A 156 15.54 18.70 -14.81
C ILE A 156 15.26 18.32 -16.27
N LYS A 157 14.80 17.08 -16.50
CA LYS A 157 14.31 16.63 -17.82
C LYS A 157 12.88 16.18 -17.65
N TYR A 158 11.96 16.67 -18.48
CA TYR A 158 10.61 16.16 -18.49
C TYR A 158 9.99 16.20 -19.88
N GLU A 159 9.06 15.27 -20.13
CA GLU A 159 8.27 15.20 -21.35
C GLU A 159 6.81 14.92 -20.96
N THR A 160 5.87 15.55 -21.66
CA THR A 160 4.42 15.38 -21.42
C THR A 160 3.93 14.08 -22.06
N PHE A 161 2.75 13.62 -21.63
CA PHE A 161 2.09 12.47 -22.24
C PHE A 161 1.76 12.71 -23.72
N GLN A 162 1.96 11.68 -24.54
CA GLN A 162 1.68 11.67 -25.99
C GLN A 162 1.05 10.33 -26.35
N PHE A 163 -0.21 10.35 -26.78
CA PHE A 163 -0.99 9.13 -27.07
C PHE A 163 -0.41 8.28 -28.21
N ASP A 164 0.22 8.91 -29.20
CA ASP A 164 0.77 8.29 -30.39
C ASP A 164 2.21 7.80 -30.21
N ARG A 165 2.85 8.11 -29.08
CA ARG A 165 4.21 7.68 -28.80
C ARG A 165 4.23 6.25 -28.27
N SER A 166 4.96 5.38 -28.97
CA SER A 166 5.15 4.00 -28.53
C SER A 166 5.94 3.93 -27.22
N PHE A 167 5.58 2.98 -26.36
CA PHE A 167 6.27 2.84 -25.07
C PHE A 167 7.69 2.28 -25.21
N ASP A 168 8.00 1.56 -26.30
CA ASP A 168 9.38 1.16 -26.60
C ASP A 168 10.31 2.37 -26.78
N SER A 169 9.81 3.45 -27.40
CA SER A 169 10.53 4.71 -27.56
C SER A 169 10.72 5.42 -26.22
N VAL A 170 9.70 5.41 -25.36
CA VAL A 170 9.77 5.95 -23.99
C VAL A 170 10.84 5.23 -23.17
N LEU A 171 10.85 3.89 -23.20
CA LEU A 171 11.85 3.08 -22.48
C LEU A 171 13.28 3.34 -22.99
N LYS A 172 13.48 3.41 -24.31
CA LYS A 172 14.80 3.74 -24.89
C LYS A 172 15.23 5.16 -24.49
N GLN A 173 14.31 6.12 -24.52
CA GLN A 173 14.58 7.51 -24.14
C GLN A 173 15.01 7.62 -22.67
N ILE A 174 14.23 7.08 -21.73
CA ILE A 174 14.55 7.21 -20.30
C ILE A 174 15.88 6.52 -19.95
N LEU A 175 16.16 5.34 -20.53
CA LEU A 175 17.43 4.64 -20.31
C LEU A 175 18.61 5.40 -20.92
N SER A 176 18.43 6.07 -22.06
CA SER A 176 19.46 6.94 -22.65
C SER A 176 19.85 8.09 -21.72
N TRP A 177 18.90 8.68 -20.98
CA TRP A 177 19.17 9.76 -20.03
C TRP A 177 20.04 9.30 -18.85
N PHE A 178 20.01 8.02 -18.46
CA PHE A 178 20.93 7.46 -17.46
C PHE A 178 22.36 7.28 -17.98
N ARG A 179 22.52 7.24 -19.31
CA ARG A 179 23.80 6.98 -20.01
C ARG A 179 24.44 8.21 -20.61
N GLU A 180 23.80 9.37 -20.47
CA GLU A 180 24.39 10.65 -20.80
C GLU A 180 25.71 10.92 -20.03
N PRO A 181 26.50 11.92 -20.44
CA PRO A 181 27.66 12.40 -19.68
C PRO A 181 27.33 12.72 -18.20
N ILE A 182 28.33 12.60 -17.32
CA ILE A 182 28.17 12.76 -15.85
C ILE A 182 27.47 14.06 -15.43
N ASP A 183 27.66 15.12 -16.21
CA ASP A 183 27.13 16.46 -16.00
C ASP A 183 25.72 16.68 -16.55
N THR A 184 25.14 15.73 -17.29
CA THR A 184 23.76 15.84 -17.80
C THR A 184 22.89 14.62 -17.47
N ARG A 185 23.49 13.47 -17.16
CA ARG A 185 22.77 12.24 -16.85
C ARG A 185 21.89 12.34 -15.63
N ILE A 186 20.79 11.62 -15.68
CA ILE A 186 19.88 11.43 -14.55
C ILE A 186 20.37 10.30 -13.66
N ASN A 187 20.01 10.37 -12.39
CA ASN A 187 20.13 9.26 -11.44
C ASN A 187 18.76 8.80 -10.92
N PHE A 188 17.70 9.58 -11.18
CA PHE A 188 16.33 9.16 -10.97
C PHE A 188 15.51 9.34 -12.26
N GLY A 189 14.77 8.30 -12.64
CA GLY A 189 13.86 8.29 -13.78
C GLY A 189 12.45 7.90 -13.33
N ALA A 190 11.40 8.53 -13.89
CA ALA A 190 10.03 8.07 -13.72
C ALA A 190 9.28 8.08 -15.06
N VAL A 191 8.55 7.02 -15.38
CA VAL A 191 7.76 6.93 -16.61
C VAL A 191 6.37 6.36 -16.35
N TYR A 192 5.40 6.87 -17.10
CA TYR A 192 4.01 6.44 -17.07
C TYR A 192 3.61 5.80 -18.40
N HIS A 193 2.82 4.73 -18.35
CA HIS A 193 2.15 4.13 -19.49
C HIS A 193 0.66 3.97 -19.19
N SER A 194 -0.21 4.39 -20.12
CA SER A 194 -1.67 4.41 -19.94
C SER A 194 -2.36 3.06 -20.10
N GLN A 195 -1.62 2.00 -20.42
CA GLN A 195 -2.16 0.64 -20.50
C GLN A 195 -1.71 -0.16 -19.28
N PRO A 196 -2.55 -1.12 -18.83
CA PRO A 196 -3.78 -1.61 -19.47
C PRO A 196 -5.08 -0.83 -19.19
N ASP A 197 -5.06 0.25 -18.40
CA ASP A 197 -6.25 1.00 -17.98
C ASP A 197 -7.21 1.36 -19.13
N VAL A 198 -6.70 1.99 -20.20
CA VAL A 198 -7.51 2.40 -21.36
C VAL A 198 -8.27 1.21 -21.96
N THR A 199 -7.62 0.06 -22.08
CA THR A 199 -8.26 -1.16 -22.59
C THR A 199 -9.27 -1.72 -21.58
N GLY A 200 -8.94 -1.70 -20.29
CA GLY A 200 -9.81 -2.17 -19.21
C GLY A 200 -11.10 -1.38 -19.14
N HIS A 201 -11.04 -0.06 -19.33
CA HIS A 201 -12.21 0.79 -19.45
C HIS A 201 -13.10 0.43 -20.65
N ALA A 202 -12.49 0.24 -21.82
CA ALA A 202 -13.22 0.00 -23.07
C ALA A 202 -13.83 -1.41 -23.15
N TYR A 203 -13.14 -2.43 -22.63
CA TYR A 203 -13.49 -3.84 -22.85
C TYR A 203 -13.70 -4.65 -21.57
N GLY A 204 -13.55 -4.04 -20.39
CA GLY A 204 -13.61 -4.72 -19.10
C GLY A 204 -12.29 -5.44 -18.76
N PRO A 205 -12.08 -5.81 -17.49
CA PRO A 205 -10.80 -6.37 -17.01
C PRO A 205 -10.50 -7.78 -17.52
N ILE A 206 -11.50 -8.51 -18.02
CA ILE A 206 -11.38 -9.89 -18.52
C ILE A 206 -11.97 -9.95 -19.94
N SER A 207 -11.11 -9.78 -20.95
CA SER A 207 -11.51 -9.75 -22.37
C SER A 207 -10.36 -10.20 -23.29
N SER A 208 -10.69 -10.48 -24.56
CA SER A 208 -9.68 -10.78 -25.59
C SER A 208 -8.73 -9.61 -25.84
N GLU A 209 -9.25 -8.39 -25.76
CA GLU A 209 -8.53 -7.15 -25.94
C GLU A 209 -7.56 -6.92 -24.77
N MET A 210 -8.01 -7.16 -23.54
CA MET A 210 -7.13 -7.16 -22.38
C MET A 210 -6.00 -8.18 -22.48
N ASN A 211 -6.27 -9.39 -23.01
CA ASN A 211 -5.22 -10.39 -23.24
C ASN A 211 -4.13 -9.87 -24.19
N GLN A 212 -4.52 -9.19 -25.27
CA GLN A 212 -3.57 -8.60 -26.21
C GLN A 212 -2.78 -7.46 -25.57
N THR A 213 -3.46 -6.51 -24.92
CA THR A 213 -2.82 -5.37 -24.25
C THR A 213 -1.86 -5.80 -23.14
N LEU A 214 -2.21 -6.81 -22.34
CA LEU A 214 -1.34 -7.30 -21.26
C LEU A 214 -0.12 -8.05 -21.81
N LYS A 215 -0.22 -8.74 -22.94
CA LYS A 215 0.94 -9.30 -23.65
C LYS A 215 1.87 -8.20 -24.14
N GLU A 216 1.33 -7.11 -24.68
CA GLU A 216 2.13 -5.95 -25.08
C GLU A 216 2.84 -5.30 -23.88
N CYS A 217 2.15 -5.17 -22.75
CA CYS A 217 2.77 -4.71 -21.50
C CYS A 217 3.90 -5.64 -21.04
N ASP A 218 3.71 -6.96 -21.14
CA ASP A 218 4.74 -7.95 -20.82
C ASP A 218 5.94 -7.87 -21.81
N ASP A 219 5.68 -7.67 -23.10
CA ASP A 219 6.73 -7.47 -24.11
C ASP A 219 7.56 -6.21 -23.82
N TYR A 220 6.95 -5.13 -23.32
CA TYR A 220 7.69 -3.95 -22.85
C TYR A 220 8.58 -4.25 -21.65
N VAL A 221 8.14 -5.10 -20.72
CA VAL A 221 9.01 -5.59 -19.63
C VAL A 221 10.16 -6.43 -20.20
N GLY A 222 9.89 -7.29 -21.18
CA GLY A 222 10.94 -8.05 -21.88
C GLY A 222 11.97 -7.15 -22.56
N LEU A 223 11.52 -6.11 -23.26
CA LEU A 223 12.39 -5.11 -23.87
C LEU A 223 13.22 -4.35 -22.82
N LEU A 224 12.60 -3.90 -21.74
CA LEU A 224 13.29 -3.22 -20.63
C LEU A 224 14.43 -4.09 -20.08
N LEU A 225 14.12 -5.36 -19.77
CA LEU A 225 15.10 -6.31 -19.26
C LEU A 225 16.26 -6.50 -20.24
N LYS A 226 15.96 -6.66 -21.53
CA LYS A 226 16.98 -6.79 -22.59
C LYS A 226 17.86 -5.54 -22.66
N LEU A 227 17.28 -4.34 -22.68
CA LEU A 227 18.03 -3.08 -22.76
C LEU A 227 18.95 -2.87 -21.54
N ILE A 228 18.50 -3.28 -20.35
CA ILE A 228 19.33 -3.24 -19.14
C ILE A 228 20.45 -4.28 -19.21
N ASP A 229 20.14 -5.52 -19.61
CA ASP A 229 21.11 -6.61 -19.65
C ASP A 229 22.21 -6.43 -20.69
N ASP A 230 21.89 -5.77 -21.80
CA ASP A 230 22.80 -5.44 -22.90
C ASP A 230 23.74 -4.26 -22.56
N ASP A 231 23.49 -3.51 -21.48
CA ASP A 231 24.34 -2.40 -20.99
C ASP A 231 24.95 -2.75 -19.62
N GLU A 232 26.25 -3.03 -19.57
CA GLU A 232 26.95 -3.44 -18.34
C GLU A 232 26.82 -2.44 -17.19
N TYR A 233 26.75 -1.14 -17.48
CA TYR A 233 26.61 -0.12 -16.45
C TYR A 233 25.20 -0.09 -15.88
N LEU A 234 24.16 -0.15 -16.71
CA LEU A 234 22.78 -0.22 -16.22
C LEU A 234 22.55 -1.51 -15.45
N LYS A 235 22.99 -2.65 -16.01
CA LYS A 235 22.88 -3.97 -15.37
C LYS A 235 23.47 -4.01 -13.96
N ALA A 236 24.61 -3.36 -13.75
CA ALA A 236 25.29 -3.36 -12.46
C ALA A 236 24.72 -2.34 -11.46
N ASN A 237 24.11 -1.24 -11.92
CA ASN A 237 23.83 -0.08 -11.06
C ASN A 237 22.35 0.34 -10.99
N LEU A 238 21.52 -0.02 -11.98
CA LEU A 238 20.13 0.45 -12.06
C LEU A 238 19.22 -0.37 -11.15
N ASN A 239 18.56 0.31 -10.23
CA ASN A 239 17.38 -0.21 -9.54
C ASN A 239 16.13 0.15 -10.34
N VAL A 240 15.17 -0.76 -10.41
CA VAL A 240 13.91 -0.56 -11.11
C VAL A 240 12.76 -0.94 -10.20
N ILE A 241 11.76 -0.07 -10.13
CA ILE A 241 10.44 -0.34 -9.56
C ILE A 241 9.42 -0.31 -10.70
N ILE A 242 8.66 -1.39 -10.83
CA ILE A 242 7.48 -1.46 -11.71
C ILE A 242 6.26 -1.57 -10.80
N THR A 243 5.34 -0.62 -10.92
CA THR A 243 4.13 -0.56 -10.11
C THR A 243 2.94 -0.20 -10.98
N SER A 244 1.78 -0.13 -10.36
CA SER A 244 0.61 0.54 -10.90
C SER A 244 0.00 1.43 -9.82
N ASP A 245 -0.95 2.26 -10.23
CA ASP A 245 -1.70 3.19 -9.40
C ASP A 245 -2.98 2.59 -8.86
N HIS A 246 -3.67 1.73 -9.60
CA HIS A 246 -4.86 1.02 -9.15
C HIS A 246 -5.11 -0.27 -9.95
N GLY A 247 -6.16 -1.01 -9.57
CA GLY A 247 -6.69 -2.12 -10.36
C GLY A 247 -7.84 -1.70 -11.29
N MET A 248 -8.71 -2.66 -11.62
CA MET A 248 -9.84 -2.49 -12.53
C MET A 248 -10.94 -3.51 -12.20
N HIS A 249 -12.20 -3.07 -12.24
CA HIS A 249 -13.36 -3.93 -12.04
C HIS A 249 -14.34 -3.83 -13.21
N GLU A 250 -15.11 -4.89 -13.48
CA GLU A 250 -16.12 -4.90 -14.53
C GLU A 250 -17.34 -4.07 -14.12
N VAL A 251 -17.83 -3.21 -15.02
CA VAL A 251 -19.07 -2.45 -14.81
C VAL A 251 -20.14 -2.88 -15.81
N THR A 252 -21.38 -2.96 -15.33
CA THR A 252 -22.52 -3.33 -16.18
C THR A 252 -23.53 -2.19 -16.24
N LYS A 253 -24.23 -2.05 -17.37
CA LYS A 253 -25.21 -0.96 -17.60
C LYS A 253 -26.37 -0.93 -16.60
N ASN A 254 -26.62 -2.04 -15.89
CA ASN A 254 -27.70 -2.14 -14.91
C ASN A 254 -27.30 -1.67 -13.50
N HIS A 255 -26.01 -1.35 -13.28
CA HIS A 255 -25.49 -0.95 -11.98
C HIS A 255 -25.27 0.57 -11.91
N ASN A 256 -26.31 1.35 -12.24
CA ASN A 256 -26.26 2.81 -12.23
C ASN A 256 -27.06 3.41 -11.07
N ILE A 257 -26.44 4.30 -10.31
CA ILE A 257 -27.03 5.09 -9.23
C ILE A 257 -27.24 6.51 -9.76
N ILE A 258 -28.50 6.89 -9.96
CA ILE A 258 -28.86 8.20 -10.54
C ILE A 258 -29.32 9.16 -9.44
N LEU A 259 -28.47 10.11 -9.06
CA LEU A 259 -28.71 10.96 -7.88
C LEU A 259 -29.96 11.84 -8.00
N GLU A 260 -30.30 12.34 -9.19
CA GLU A 260 -31.49 13.18 -9.39
C GLU A 260 -32.83 12.46 -9.12
N GLN A 261 -32.83 11.14 -8.98
CA GLN A 261 -34.01 10.37 -8.56
C GLN A 261 -34.28 10.49 -7.04
N TYR A 262 -33.29 10.95 -6.26
CA TYR A 262 -33.36 11.00 -4.80
C TYR A 262 -33.24 12.44 -4.24
N VAL A 263 -32.55 13.32 -4.97
CA VAL A 263 -32.24 14.68 -4.52
C VAL A 263 -32.38 15.71 -5.65
N ASP A 264 -32.69 16.95 -5.28
CA ASP A 264 -32.69 18.07 -6.23
C ASP A 264 -31.25 18.47 -6.58
N LYS A 265 -30.85 18.24 -7.83
CA LYS A 265 -29.51 18.54 -8.34
C LYS A 265 -29.16 20.03 -8.39
N SER A 266 -30.14 20.93 -8.23
CA SER A 266 -29.88 22.38 -8.16
C SER A 266 -29.23 22.81 -6.84
N LEU A 267 -29.27 21.95 -5.80
CA LEU A 267 -28.76 22.26 -4.46
C LEU A 267 -27.26 22.01 -4.28
N PHE A 268 -26.61 21.37 -5.26
CA PHE A 268 -25.23 20.96 -5.13
C PHE A 268 -24.48 20.91 -6.46
N SER A 269 -23.15 20.83 -6.36
CA SER A 269 -22.26 20.46 -7.45
C SER A 269 -21.54 19.16 -7.09
N ALA A 270 -21.26 18.32 -8.08
CA ALA A 270 -20.67 17.00 -7.89
C ALA A 270 -19.39 16.86 -8.73
N TYR A 271 -18.33 16.35 -8.11
CA TYR A 271 -17.00 16.16 -8.73
C TYR A 271 -16.38 14.85 -8.23
N GLY A 272 -15.30 14.38 -8.85
CA GLY A 272 -14.71 13.07 -8.55
C GLY A 272 -14.61 12.23 -9.82
N GLY A 273 -15.48 11.22 -9.91
CA GLY A 273 -15.62 10.34 -11.07
C GLY A 273 -17.01 9.69 -11.09
N ARG A 274 -17.05 8.39 -11.37
CA ARG A 274 -18.28 7.57 -11.41
C ARG A 274 -18.35 6.55 -10.28
N SER A 275 -17.22 5.96 -9.90
CA SER A 275 -17.13 5.06 -8.74
C SER A 275 -17.28 5.78 -7.39
N PHE A 276 -16.87 7.04 -7.31
CA PHE A 276 -17.12 7.91 -6.15
C PHE A 276 -17.37 9.36 -6.56
N VAL A 277 -18.15 10.06 -5.75
CA VAL A 277 -18.55 11.45 -5.99
C VAL A 277 -18.46 12.28 -4.71
N ASN A 278 -17.77 13.40 -4.80
CA ASN A 278 -17.77 14.48 -3.81
C ASN A 278 -18.91 15.47 -4.14
N ILE A 279 -19.86 15.61 -3.23
CA ILE A 279 -20.96 16.57 -3.31
C ILE A 279 -20.62 17.83 -2.51
N PHE A 280 -20.64 18.97 -3.18
CA PHE A 280 -20.47 20.30 -2.60
C PHE A 280 -21.82 21.00 -2.55
N VAL A 281 -22.36 21.17 -1.34
CA VAL A 281 -23.70 21.73 -1.15
C VAL A 281 -23.63 23.25 -1.21
N HIS A 282 -24.52 23.87 -1.99
CA HIS A 282 -24.53 25.33 -2.18
C HIS A 282 -24.95 26.07 -0.91
N ASN A 283 -25.93 25.53 -0.19
CA ASN A 283 -26.36 26.05 1.11
C ASN A 283 -26.17 24.98 2.20
N LYS A 284 -25.35 25.30 3.22
CA LYS A 284 -25.00 24.35 4.30
C LYS A 284 -26.21 23.84 5.10
N SER A 285 -27.34 24.55 5.11
CA SER A 285 -28.57 24.05 5.75
C SER A 285 -29.17 22.82 5.05
N ASP A 286 -28.82 22.59 3.77
CA ASP A 286 -29.37 21.47 2.99
C ASP A 286 -28.57 20.16 3.19
N ILE A 287 -27.41 20.20 3.86
CA ILE A 287 -26.53 19.03 4.04
C ILE A 287 -27.29 17.87 4.70
N ASP A 288 -28.00 18.13 5.80
CA ASP A 288 -28.67 17.05 6.56
C ASP A 288 -29.80 16.40 5.75
N ARG A 289 -30.57 17.21 5.02
CA ARG A 289 -31.64 16.71 4.14
C ARG A 289 -31.07 15.91 2.96
N LEU A 290 -30.04 16.44 2.28
CA LEU A 290 -29.38 15.74 1.17
C LEU A 290 -28.77 14.42 1.66
N TYR A 291 -28.06 14.44 2.79
CA TYR A 291 -27.50 13.24 3.39
C TYR A 291 -28.57 12.20 3.70
N ALA A 292 -29.69 12.59 4.33
CA ALA A 292 -30.77 11.65 4.66
C ALA A 292 -31.37 11.00 3.40
N ASN A 293 -31.60 11.79 2.34
CA ASN A 293 -32.14 11.28 1.07
C ASN A 293 -31.14 10.41 0.30
N LEU A 294 -29.85 10.70 0.38
CA LEU A 294 -28.81 9.91 -0.28
C LEU A 294 -28.53 8.61 0.49
N SER A 295 -28.63 8.62 1.82
CA SER A 295 -28.32 7.46 2.67
C SER A 295 -29.31 6.31 2.53
N VAL A 296 -30.47 6.50 1.89
CA VAL A 296 -31.42 5.42 1.60
C VAL A 296 -31.08 4.66 0.30
N ILE A 297 -30.17 5.20 -0.51
CA ILE A 297 -29.75 4.60 -1.77
C ILE A 297 -29.04 3.27 -1.46
N GLN A 298 -29.45 2.21 -2.16
CA GLN A 298 -28.80 0.90 -2.06
C GLN A 298 -27.56 0.87 -2.96
N ASN A 299 -26.61 -0.01 -2.63
CA ASN A 299 -25.39 -0.23 -3.42
C ASN A 299 -24.41 0.94 -3.48
N CYS A 300 -24.47 1.84 -2.50
CA CYS A 300 -23.41 2.79 -2.22
C CYS A 300 -23.24 2.97 -0.71
N GLU A 301 -22.15 3.62 -0.33
CA GLU A 301 -21.91 4.16 1.00
C GLU A 301 -21.95 5.68 0.92
N VAL A 302 -22.60 6.31 1.89
CA VAL A 302 -22.77 7.77 1.94
C VAL A 302 -22.25 8.28 3.26
N TYR A 303 -21.33 9.23 3.20
CA TYR A 303 -20.69 9.83 4.35
C TYR A 303 -20.86 11.34 4.30
N LYS A 304 -21.29 11.96 5.41
CA LYS A 304 -20.92 13.37 5.60
C LYS A 304 -19.41 13.44 5.76
N LYS A 305 -18.79 14.55 5.36
CA LYS A 305 -17.34 14.75 5.48
C LYS A 305 -16.79 14.40 6.86
N SER A 306 -17.47 14.80 7.93
CA SER A 306 -17.05 14.50 9.31
C SER A 306 -17.12 13.02 9.68
N GLN A 307 -17.89 12.22 8.93
CA GLN A 307 -18.15 10.80 9.17
C GLN A 307 -17.37 9.87 8.22
N ILE A 308 -16.58 10.41 7.29
CA ILE A 308 -15.71 9.59 6.43
C ILE A 308 -14.76 8.79 7.34
N PRO A 309 -14.66 7.46 7.15
CA PRO A 309 -13.79 6.61 7.96
C PRO A 309 -12.33 7.07 7.93
N ASN A 310 -11.66 7.02 9.07
CA ASN A 310 -10.29 7.55 9.21
C ASN A 310 -9.28 6.73 8.40
N GLU A 311 -9.56 5.45 8.17
CA GLU A 311 -8.73 4.55 7.37
C GLU A 311 -8.59 4.97 5.91
N TYR A 312 -9.54 5.75 5.37
CA TYR A 312 -9.42 6.28 4.01
C TYR A 312 -8.44 7.45 3.93
N HIS A 313 -8.11 8.12 5.04
CA HIS A 313 -7.32 9.35 5.03
C HIS A 313 -7.84 10.37 3.98
N TYR A 314 -9.17 10.46 3.87
CA TYR A 314 -9.87 11.23 2.84
C TYR A 314 -10.92 12.15 3.47
N LYS A 315 -10.50 13.06 4.35
CA LYS A 315 -11.43 13.95 5.06
C LYS A 315 -10.89 15.36 5.25
N SER A 316 -9.58 15.50 5.40
CA SER A 316 -8.92 16.71 5.90
C SER A 316 -8.45 17.65 4.79
N ASN A 317 -9.25 17.84 3.73
CA ASN A 317 -8.93 18.77 2.64
C ASN A 317 -10.16 19.53 2.15
N VAL A 318 -10.01 20.79 1.74
CA VAL A 318 -11.12 21.63 1.23
C VAL A 318 -11.70 21.14 -0.10
N ARG A 319 -10.93 20.36 -0.86
CA ARG A 319 -11.34 19.74 -2.13
C ARG A 319 -12.16 18.45 -1.95
N ILE A 320 -12.38 18.03 -0.71
CA ILE A 320 -13.28 16.92 -0.36
C ILE A 320 -14.64 17.51 -0.01
N GLY A 321 -15.69 16.97 -0.63
CA GLY A 321 -17.05 17.49 -0.57
C GLY A 321 -17.66 17.44 0.84
N ASP A 322 -18.82 18.10 0.99
CA ASP A 322 -19.61 18.04 2.22
C ASP A 322 -20.19 16.64 2.46
N ILE A 323 -20.50 15.93 1.37
CA ILE A 323 -20.95 14.54 1.34
C ILE A 323 -20.08 13.78 0.33
N LEU A 324 -19.61 12.61 0.72
CA LEU A 324 -18.95 11.64 -0.15
C LEU A 324 -19.91 10.48 -0.40
N ILE A 325 -20.06 10.09 -1.65
CA ILE A 325 -20.76 8.86 -2.05
C ILE A 325 -19.74 7.94 -2.71
N ILE A 326 -19.68 6.69 -2.28
CA ILE A 326 -18.83 5.65 -2.88
C ILE A 326 -19.76 4.53 -3.35
N GLY A 327 -19.71 4.18 -4.63
CA GLY A 327 -20.45 3.04 -5.16
C GLY A 327 -19.88 1.75 -4.59
N LYS A 328 -20.73 0.76 -4.33
CA LYS A 328 -20.23 -0.62 -4.18
C LYS A 328 -19.51 -1.01 -5.47
N VAL A 329 -18.51 -1.87 -5.36
CA VAL A 329 -17.71 -2.33 -6.50
C VAL A 329 -18.63 -2.77 -7.66
N GLY A 330 -18.40 -2.21 -8.85
CA GLY A 330 -19.20 -2.44 -10.05
C GLY A 330 -20.43 -1.53 -10.23
N TYR A 331 -20.72 -0.62 -9.29
CA TYR A 331 -21.78 0.40 -9.40
C TYR A 331 -21.24 1.78 -9.75
N GLU A 332 -21.81 2.40 -10.78
CA GLU A 332 -21.47 3.77 -11.18
C GLU A 332 -22.50 4.77 -10.64
N ILE A 333 -22.03 5.94 -10.26
CA ILE A 333 -22.82 7.07 -9.77
C ILE A 333 -22.86 8.13 -10.87
N ALA A 334 -24.07 8.54 -11.21
CA ALA A 334 -24.34 9.60 -12.16
C ALA A 334 -25.27 10.64 -11.52
N VAL A 335 -25.01 11.93 -11.78
CA VAL A 335 -25.89 13.00 -11.28
C VAL A 335 -27.25 12.94 -11.98
N SER A 336 -27.26 12.62 -13.28
CA SER A 336 -28.47 12.61 -14.11
C SER A 336 -28.52 11.41 -15.06
N SER A 337 -29.71 10.98 -15.44
CA SER A 337 -29.91 9.87 -16.39
C SER A 337 -29.21 10.09 -17.74
N ASN A 338 -28.96 11.34 -18.11
CA ASN A 338 -28.28 11.70 -19.37
C ASN A 338 -26.75 11.54 -19.30
N THR A 339 -26.20 11.16 -18.15
CA THR A 339 -24.75 11.01 -17.93
C THR A 339 -24.25 9.56 -18.02
N SER A 340 -24.97 8.70 -18.76
CA SER A 340 -24.63 7.28 -18.88
C SER A 340 -23.27 7.06 -19.55
N SER A 341 -22.43 6.24 -18.92
CA SER A 341 -21.19 5.74 -19.48
C SER A 341 -21.42 4.47 -20.31
N ASN A 342 -20.58 4.25 -21.32
CA ASN A 342 -20.53 2.99 -22.08
C ASN A 342 -19.29 2.15 -21.70
N LEU A 343 -18.60 2.49 -20.61
CA LEU A 343 -17.46 1.71 -20.16
C LEU A 343 -17.90 0.33 -19.68
N LEU A 344 -16.98 -0.62 -19.81
CA LEU A 344 -17.12 -2.01 -19.39
C LEU A 344 -16.18 -2.33 -18.21
N GLY A 345 -15.22 -1.46 -17.93
CA GLY A 345 -14.46 -1.46 -16.69
C GLY A 345 -14.40 -0.08 -16.04
N ASP A 346 -14.31 -0.04 -14.72
CA ASP A 346 -14.06 1.19 -13.96
C ASP A 346 -13.25 0.90 -12.69
N HIS A 347 -12.76 1.98 -12.08
CA HIS A 347 -11.96 1.97 -10.86
C HIS A 347 -12.28 3.21 -10.02
N GLY A 348 -11.75 3.27 -8.78
CA GLY A 348 -12.01 4.35 -7.81
C GLY A 348 -12.95 3.98 -6.68
N TYR A 349 -13.28 2.69 -6.57
CA TYR A 349 -14.06 2.12 -5.47
C TYR A 349 -13.28 2.13 -4.15
N ASP A 350 -13.87 1.52 -3.12
CA ASP A 350 -13.18 1.20 -1.87
C ASP A 350 -11.82 0.53 -2.16
N ASN A 351 -10.76 1.13 -1.61
CA ASN A 351 -9.37 0.72 -1.83
C ASN A 351 -9.04 -0.67 -1.25
N ARG A 352 -9.90 -1.21 -0.38
CA ARG A 352 -9.77 -2.56 0.20
C ARG A 352 -10.27 -3.67 -0.73
N ALA A 353 -10.98 -3.31 -1.79
CA ALA A 353 -11.47 -4.30 -2.75
C ALA A 353 -10.29 -4.89 -3.53
N GLU A 354 -10.19 -6.22 -3.58
CA GLU A 354 -9.10 -6.92 -4.27
C GLU A 354 -8.94 -6.47 -5.74
N SER A 355 -10.05 -6.13 -6.41
CA SER A 355 -10.00 -5.66 -7.79
C SER A 355 -9.34 -4.30 -7.97
N MET A 356 -9.12 -3.53 -6.90
CA MET A 356 -8.49 -2.22 -6.90
C MET A 356 -7.00 -2.25 -6.55
N HIS A 357 -6.46 -3.41 -6.15
CA HIS A 357 -5.06 -3.50 -5.75
C HIS A 357 -4.12 -3.57 -6.98
N PRO A 358 -3.08 -2.71 -7.05
CA PRO A 358 -2.10 -2.75 -8.12
C PRO A 358 -0.94 -3.73 -7.88
N ILE A 359 -0.19 -4.02 -8.95
CA ILE A 359 1.08 -4.76 -8.88
C ILE A 359 2.21 -3.95 -8.23
N PHE A 360 3.24 -4.65 -7.73
CA PHE A 360 4.57 -4.09 -7.47
C PHE A 360 5.67 -5.13 -7.70
N TYR A 361 6.72 -4.70 -8.40
CA TYR A 361 7.95 -5.42 -8.63
C TYR A 361 9.15 -4.51 -8.41
N GLY A 362 10.20 -5.02 -7.76
CA GLY A 362 11.46 -4.32 -7.56
C GLY A 362 12.65 -5.20 -7.91
N PHE A 363 13.60 -4.73 -8.72
CA PHE A 363 14.83 -5.46 -9.03
C PHE A 363 16.01 -4.53 -9.24
N GLY A 364 17.23 -5.06 -9.12
CA GLY A 364 18.47 -4.29 -9.15
C GLY A 364 19.27 -4.45 -7.85
N PRO A 365 20.42 -3.76 -7.72
CA PRO A 365 21.38 -4.01 -6.64
C PRO A 365 20.85 -3.76 -5.22
N ALA A 366 19.81 -2.93 -5.03
CA ALA A 366 19.23 -2.66 -3.72
C ALA A 366 18.19 -3.71 -3.27
N PHE A 367 17.60 -4.46 -4.21
CA PHE A 367 16.48 -5.36 -3.96
C PHE A 367 16.96 -6.79 -3.70
N ARG A 368 16.25 -7.50 -2.82
CA ARG A 368 16.41 -8.95 -2.68
C ARG A 368 15.97 -9.65 -3.97
N CYS A 369 16.53 -10.82 -4.21
CA CYS A 369 16.15 -11.66 -5.35
C CYS A 369 15.30 -12.84 -4.88
N ASN A 370 14.40 -13.32 -5.77
CA ASN A 370 13.54 -14.47 -5.54
C ASN A 370 12.68 -14.35 -4.27
N LEU A 371 12.06 -13.18 -4.08
CA LEU A 371 11.22 -12.89 -2.93
C LEU A 371 9.78 -12.59 -3.37
N LEU A 372 8.82 -13.30 -2.78
CA LEU A 372 7.42 -12.90 -2.74
C LEU A 372 7.18 -12.19 -1.39
N ALA A 373 7.00 -10.87 -1.42
CA ALA A 373 6.79 -10.04 -0.24
C ALA A 373 5.31 -9.88 0.11
N GLU A 374 5.03 -9.64 1.39
CA GLU A 374 3.69 -9.31 1.88
C GLU A 374 3.24 -7.91 1.40
N PRO A 375 1.93 -7.66 1.29
CA PRO A 375 1.39 -6.37 0.90
C PRO A 375 1.86 -5.23 1.80
N PHE A 376 1.95 -4.05 1.21
CA PHE A 376 2.21 -2.79 1.91
C PHE A 376 1.52 -1.64 1.19
N ARG A 377 1.47 -0.46 1.83
CA ARG A 377 0.69 0.67 1.31
C ARG A 377 1.45 1.48 0.27
N ASN A 378 0.77 2.01 -0.73
CA ASN A 378 1.39 2.84 -1.78
C ASN A 378 2.18 4.06 -1.23
N VAL A 379 1.76 4.65 -0.10
CA VAL A 379 2.48 5.72 0.61
C VAL A 379 3.89 5.32 1.05
N ASP A 380 4.12 4.02 1.27
CA ASP A 380 5.41 3.47 1.71
C ASP A 380 6.42 3.33 0.53
N ILE A 381 5.99 3.52 -0.72
CA ILE A 381 6.88 3.52 -1.90
C ILE A 381 7.83 4.71 -1.88
N TYR A 382 7.38 5.90 -1.46
CA TYR A 382 8.25 7.08 -1.37
C TYR A 382 9.44 6.91 -0.40
N PRO A 383 9.25 6.47 0.87
CA PRO A 383 10.38 6.25 1.76
C PRO A 383 11.29 5.12 1.28
N LEU A 384 10.76 4.09 0.59
CA LEU A 384 11.56 3.09 -0.11
C LEU A 384 12.47 3.72 -1.17
N MET A 385 11.91 4.54 -2.06
CA MET A 385 12.69 5.23 -3.10
C MET A 385 13.73 6.17 -2.49
N SER A 386 13.37 6.87 -1.42
CA SER A 386 14.27 7.76 -0.70
C SER A 386 15.43 6.99 -0.07
N TYR A 387 15.18 5.80 0.49
CA TYR A 387 16.25 4.91 0.97
C TYR A 387 17.18 4.48 -0.16
N ILE A 388 16.64 3.97 -1.28
CA ILE A 388 17.44 3.51 -2.43
C ILE A 388 18.31 4.63 -3.02
N LEU A 389 17.79 5.87 -3.04
CA LEU A 389 18.50 7.05 -3.55
C LEU A 389 19.44 7.70 -2.52
N HIS A 390 19.52 7.17 -1.30
CA HIS A 390 20.27 7.73 -0.16
C HIS A 390 19.85 9.16 0.18
N LEU A 391 18.54 9.44 0.12
CA LEU A 391 17.98 10.75 0.46
C LEU A 391 17.67 10.83 1.97
N ASN A 392 17.75 12.04 2.51
CA ASN A 392 17.28 12.29 3.86
C ASN A 392 15.78 12.00 3.96
N GLN A 393 15.37 11.33 5.04
CA GLN A 393 13.96 11.09 5.30
C GLN A 393 13.21 12.42 5.41
N ARG A 394 12.03 12.46 4.80
CA ARG A 394 11.09 13.58 4.87
C ARG A 394 9.85 13.14 5.62
N LYS A 395 9.10 14.11 6.13
CA LYS A 395 7.81 13.86 6.75
C LYS A 395 6.80 13.46 5.68
N THR A 396 6.46 12.19 5.63
CA THR A 396 5.43 11.61 4.78
C THR A 396 4.46 10.77 5.62
N ASN A 397 3.41 10.22 5.00
CA ASN A 397 2.49 9.29 5.66
C ASN A 397 2.99 7.83 5.62
N GLY A 398 3.92 7.52 4.72
CA GLY A 398 4.55 6.21 4.61
C GLY A 398 5.73 6.00 5.57
N SER A 399 6.13 4.74 5.74
CA SER A 399 7.29 4.34 6.53
C SER A 399 8.13 3.30 5.81
N LEU A 400 9.45 3.48 5.83
CA LEU A 400 10.40 2.48 5.34
C LEU A 400 10.28 1.17 6.16
N ASP A 401 9.94 1.24 7.44
CA ASP A 401 9.86 0.05 8.30
C ASP A 401 8.83 -0.97 7.82
N ASN A 402 7.79 -0.52 7.11
CA ASN A 402 6.76 -1.40 6.55
C ASN A 402 7.26 -2.21 5.35
N VAL A 403 8.35 -1.77 4.71
CA VAL A 403 8.76 -2.27 3.38
C VAL A 403 10.24 -2.65 3.30
N LYS A 404 11.05 -2.33 4.32
CA LYS A 404 12.50 -2.52 4.31
C LYS A 404 12.94 -3.97 4.08
N ASP A 405 12.10 -4.94 4.43
CA ASP A 405 12.42 -6.37 4.30
C ASP A 405 12.59 -6.82 2.84
N ILE A 406 12.19 -6.00 1.86
CA ILE A 406 12.41 -6.25 0.43
C ILE A 406 13.84 -5.87 -0.03
N LEU A 407 14.58 -5.11 0.78
CA LEU A 407 15.92 -4.63 0.47
C LEU A 407 17.00 -5.57 1.02
N ILE A 408 18.15 -5.61 0.36
CA ILE A 408 19.25 -6.52 0.74
C ILE A 408 19.86 -6.17 2.10
N ASP A 409 19.92 -4.88 2.45
CA ASP A 409 20.56 -4.39 3.68
C ASP A 409 19.86 -4.87 4.96
N PHE A 410 18.58 -5.21 4.85
CA PHE A 410 17.76 -5.68 5.98
C PHE A 410 17.63 -7.21 6.00
N THR A 411 18.44 -7.92 5.21
CA THR A 411 18.51 -9.38 5.32
C THR A 411 19.21 -9.76 6.63
N PRO A 412 18.57 -10.58 7.50
CA PRO A 412 19.24 -11.03 8.72
C PRO A 412 20.49 -11.82 8.35
N SER A 413 21.65 -11.37 8.84
CA SER A 413 22.91 -12.05 8.58
C SER A 413 22.86 -13.50 9.09
N ASN A 414 23.67 -14.39 8.50
CA ASN A 414 23.77 -15.78 9.00
C ASN A 414 24.17 -15.82 10.48
N LEU A 415 24.94 -14.82 10.94
CA LEU A 415 25.28 -14.66 12.34
C LEU A 415 24.07 -14.28 13.20
N SER A 416 23.22 -13.34 12.77
CA SER A 416 22.02 -12.99 13.55
C SER A 416 21.04 -14.16 13.64
N LYS A 417 20.86 -14.92 12.55
CA LYS A 417 20.05 -16.14 12.55
C LYS A 417 20.61 -17.20 13.50
N PHE A 418 21.93 -17.41 13.48
CA PHE A 418 22.61 -18.33 14.38
C PHE A 418 22.49 -17.91 15.85
N LEU A 419 22.68 -16.63 16.16
CA LEU A 419 22.51 -16.09 17.51
C LEU A 419 21.06 -16.19 18.00
N MET A 420 20.09 -15.93 17.13
CA MET A 420 18.66 -16.10 17.44
C MET A 420 18.33 -17.58 17.73
N MET A 421 18.88 -18.50 16.93
CA MET A 421 18.73 -19.94 17.18
C MET A 421 19.33 -20.35 18.52
N ILE A 422 20.55 -19.88 18.85
CA ILE A 422 21.17 -20.11 20.17
C ILE A 422 20.29 -19.56 21.29
N PHE A 423 19.77 -18.35 21.13
CA PHE A 423 18.89 -17.73 22.12
C PHE A 423 17.63 -18.57 22.36
N ILE A 424 16.97 -19.03 21.30
CA ILE A 424 15.79 -19.91 21.41
C ILE A 424 16.14 -21.21 22.13
N ILE A 425 17.28 -21.84 21.79
CA ILE A 425 17.76 -23.05 22.46
C ILE A 425 18.01 -22.79 23.94
N LEU A 426 18.65 -21.69 24.29
CA LEU A 426 18.90 -21.31 25.70
C LEU A 426 17.60 -21.10 26.47
N VAL A 427 16.61 -20.43 25.86
CA VAL A 427 15.28 -20.23 26.48
C VAL A 427 14.59 -21.58 26.71
N MET A 428 14.63 -22.50 25.73
CA MET A 428 14.05 -23.84 25.88
C MET A 428 14.75 -24.66 26.97
N VAL A 429 16.09 -24.61 27.04
CA VAL A 429 16.86 -25.30 28.09
C VAL A 429 16.52 -24.73 29.47
N MET A 430 16.42 -23.41 29.59
CA MET A 430 16.05 -22.76 30.85
C MET A 430 14.62 -23.13 31.29
N ALA A 431 13.66 -23.16 30.36
CA ALA A 431 12.29 -23.60 30.63
C ALA A 431 12.25 -25.08 31.07
N PHE A 432 13.04 -25.94 30.44
CA PHE A 432 13.16 -27.35 30.83
C PHE A 432 13.75 -27.52 32.23
N ILE A 433 14.84 -26.83 32.56
CA ILE A 433 15.46 -26.86 33.89
C ILE A 433 14.46 -26.34 34.95
N TYR A 434 13.78 -25.24 34.67
CA TYR A 434 12.76 -24.70 35.57
C TYR A 434 11.65 -25.72 35.83
N THR A 435 11.14 -26.36 34.78
CA THR A 435 10.11 -27.40 34.89
C THR A 435 10.59 -28.58 35.75
N MET A 436 11.82 -29.07 35.51
CA MET A 436 12.42 -30.13 36.32
C MET A 436 12.56 -29.74 37.80
N CYS A 437 13.00 -28.51 38.07
CA CYS A 437 13.10 -27.98 39.44
C CYS A 437 11.73 -27.86 40.10
N ALA A 438 10.73 -27.35 39.40
CA ALA A 438 9.36 -27.25 39.87
C ALA A 438 8.78 -28.63 40.19
N CYS A 439 8.89 -29.61 39.28
CA CYS A 439 8.46 -30.99 39.51
C CYS A 439 9.16 -31.63 40.71
N ARG A 440 10.48 -31.39 40.89
CA ARG A 440 11.24 -31.92 42.02
C ARG A 440 10.86 -31.24 43.35
N HIS A 441 10.54 -29.94 43.33
CA HIS A 441 10.04 -29.22 44.49
C HIS A 441 8.65 -29.72 44.90
N SER A 442 7.73 -29.87 43.95
CA SER A 442 6.40 -30.45 44.18
C SER A 442 6.48 -31.88 44.74
N ARG A 443 7.40 -32.72 44.24
CA ARG A 443 7.65 -34.04 44.83
C ARG A 443 8.14 -33.96 46.28
N LYS A 444 9.02 -33.02 46.62
CA LYS A 444 9.46 -32.84 48.02
C LYS A 444 8.32 -32.42 48.95
N LEU A 445 7.38 -31.60 48.47
CA LEU A 445 6.22 -31.19 49.26
C LEU A 445 5.24 -32.34 49.54
N ILE A 446 5.15 -33.33 48.63
CA ILE A 446 4.31 -34.53 48.82
C ILE A 446 4.89 -35.50 49.86
N TYR A 447 6.21 -35.49 50.10
CA TYR A 447 6.88 -36.39 51.06
C TYR A 447 7.09 -35.80 52.46
N VAL A 448 6.64 -34.56 52.72
CA VAL A 448 6.63 -33.98 54.07
C VAL A 448 5.24 -34.17 54.68
N GLU A 449 4.97 -35.38 55.18
CA GLU A 449 3.89 -35.58 56.16
C GLU A 449 4.32 -35.03 57.54
N PRO A 450 3.39 -34.44 58.32
CA PRO A 450 3.70 -33.78 59.58
C PRO A 450 3.98 -34.81 60.68
N LYS A 451 5.27 -35.02 61.01
CA LYS A 451 5.63 -35.63 62.30
C LYS A 451 5.42 -34.60 63.40
N ASN A 452 4.27 -34.63 64.06
CA ASN A 452 4.09 -34.43 65.51
C ASN A 452 2.61 -34.33 65.91
N VAL A 453 1.99 -35.45 66.32
CA VAL A 453 0.99 -35.47 67.40
C VAL A 453 1.09 -36.82 68.14
N PRO A 454 1.40 -36.86 69.46
CA PRO A 454 1.39 -38.09 70.26
C PRO A 454 -0.02 -38.46 70.78
N PRO A 455 -0.30 -39.74 71.10
CA PRO A 455 -1.65 -40.22 71.42
C PRO A 455 -1.91 -40.37 72.93
N GLN A 456 -2.89 -39.66 73.47
CA GLN A 456 -3.67 -39.99 74.69
C GLN A 456 -5.01 -39.24 74.56
N TYR A 457 -6.22 -39.76 74.73
CA TYR A 457 -6.78 -40.81 75.58
C TYR A 457 -7.97 -41.45 74.87
N ARG A 458 -8.18 -42.76 75.08
CA ARG A 458 -9.44 -43.46 74.82
C ARG A 458 -10.09 -43.71 76.18
N LEU A 459 -11.24 -43.09 76.46
CA LEU A 459 -12.21 -43.61 77.44
C LEU A 459 -13.63 -43.37 76.91
N LEU A 460 -14.39 -44.44 77.03
CA LEU A 460 -15.75 -44.68 76.57
C LEU A 460 -16.77 -43.86 77.38
N SER A 461 -17.87 -43.46 76.75
CA SER A 461 -19.21 -43.91 77.18
C SER A 461 -20.31 -43.53 76.18
N ASN A 462 -21.18 -44.50 75.99
CA ASN A 462 -22.44 -44.55 75.25
C ASN A 462 -23.33 -43.30 75.44
N ASN A 463 -24.09 -42.89 74.42
CA ASN A 463 -25.48 -43.34 74.21
C ASN A 463 -26.17 -42.58 73.04
N GLU A 464 -26.88 -43.36 72.22
CA GLU A 464 -28.24 -43.18 71.66
C GLU A 464 -28.69 -41.90 70.91
N GLY A 465 -29.43 -42.15 69.80
CA GLY A 465 -30.45 -41.27 69.21
C GLY A 465 -30.16 -40.86 67.77
N SER A 466 -30.65 -41.61 66.75
CA SER A 466 -31.85 -41.28 65.93
C SER A 466 -31.69 -39.99 65.10
N THR A 467 -32.00 -39.86 63.81
CA THR A 467 -32.76 -40.63 62.82
C THR A 467 -32.75 -39.82 61.51
N ASN A 468 -33.05 -40.48 60.39
CA ASN A 468 -33.65 -39.96 59.14
C ASN A 468 -32.74 -39.19 58.16
N ASN A 469 -32.91 -39.28 56.84
CA ASN A 469 -33.46 -40.24 55.86
C ASN A 469 -33.39 -39.51 54.48
N LEU A 470 -33.62 -40.25 53.38
CA LEU A 470 -33.75 -39.84 51.96
C LEU A 470 -32.39 -39.88 51.22
N ILE A 471 -32.02 -40.86 50.37
CA ILE A 471 -32.71 -41.66 49.33
C ILE A 471 -33.47 -40.83 48.28
N VAL A 472 -33.01 -40.97 47.01
CA VAL A 472 -33.72 -41.15 45.72
C VAL A 472 -32.65 -40.85 44.64
N SER A 473 -31.96 -41.86 44.08
CA SER A 473 -32.33 -42.80 42.99
C SER A 473 -32.18 -42.21 41.58
N GLU A 474 -31.32 -42.87 40.78
CA GLU A 474 -31.59 -43.42 39.43
C GLU A 474 -31.26 -42.42 38.30
N SER A 475 -30.69 -42.80 37.16
CA SER A 475 -30.54 -44.10 36.49
C SER A 475 -29.40 -44.01 35.46
N GLU A 476 -28.77 -45.15 35.24
CA GLU A 476 -27.98 -45.48 34.05
C GLU A 476 -28.89 -45.48 32.80
N ASP A 477 -28.35 -45.12 31.64
CA ASP A 477 -28.48 -45.99 30.47
C ASP A 477 -27.50 -45.60 29.36
N GLU A 478 -26.85 -46.65 28.87
CA GLU A 478 -26.02 -46.75 27.68
C GLU A 478 -26.85 -46.53 26.39
N GLN A 479 -26.25 -46.00 25.33
CA GLN A 479 -26.05 -46.74 24.06
C GLN A 479 -25.48 -45.86 22.92
N GLU A 480 -24.31 -46.31 22.48
CA GLU A 480 -23.78 -46.46 21.12
C GLU A 480 -24.53 -45.98 19.85
N ILE A 481 -23.70 -45.42 18.95
CA ILE A 481 -23.64 -45.56 17.47
C ILE A 481 -24.75 -44.90 16.63
N HIS A 482 -24.43 -43.75 15.98
CA HIS A 482 -23.98 -43.71 14.58
C HIS A 482 -23.45 -42.34 14.15
#